data_AF-A0A1I0M1P0-F1
#
_entry.id   AF-A0A1I0M1P0-F1
#
_cell.length_a   1.000
_cell.length_b   1.000
_cell.length_c   1.000
_cell.angle_alpha   90.00
_cell.angle_beta   90.00
_cell.angle_gamma   90.00
#
_symmetry.space_group_name_H-M   'P 1'
#
loop_
_entity.id
_entity.type
_entity.pdbx_description
1 polymer ?
#
loop_
_entity_poly.entity_id
_entity_poly.type
_entity_poly.pdbx_seq_one_letter_code
_entity_poly.pdbx_strand_id
1 'polypeptide(L)'
;MKLNLTKPLVIFDLETTGLDLVKDRIIQISYIKVNPNGVEERGNELVNPEKPIPEDVAALTGISNEDVKDKPTFKQLGQQLAQKFTGCDFAGFNSNHFDIPLLAEEFLRAGIDFDFSKCRLIDAQTIFHRMERRNLAAAYKFYCGRKMEEDFEAHRADQDTEATYRVLMGELDKYAPGANEDPEKVLENNMDQLAEFSKMNNNVDFAGRIVWGEVKDRSGKPVLDKDGKPQMTEVFNFGKHRGLPVADVLHIDPGYYSWILAGDFTYNTKQVLTRIRLREAQRG
;
A
#
# COMPACT_ATOMS: atom_id res chain seq x y z
N MET A 1 10.50 -28.16 11.68
CA MET A 1 9.13 -28.40 11.16
C MET A 1 9.26 -28.68 9.67
N LYS A 2 8.49 -29.61 9.08
CA LYS A 2 8.48 -29.87 7.62
C LYS A 2 7.10 -29.52 7.05
N LEU A 3 7.04 -28.98 5.84
CA LEU A 3 5.78 -28.75 5.13
C LEU A 3 5.06 -30.08 4.89
N ASN A 4 3.76 -30.14 5.15
CA ASN A 4 2.94 -31.32 4.85
C ASN A 4 2.38 -31.21 3.43
N LEU A 5 3.16 -31.67 2.45
CA LEU A 5 2.89 -31.47 1.02
C LEU A 5 2.26 -32.71 0.39
N THR A 6 1.13 -32.51 -0.31
CA THR A 6 0.50 -33.54 -1.18
C THR A 6 0.86 -33.38 -2.65
N LYS A 7 1.37 -32.21 -3.03
CA LYS A 7 1.94 -31.83 -4.33
C LYS A 7 3.22 -31.04 -4.07
N PRO A 8 4.19 -30.99 -4.99
CA PRO A 8 5.32 -30.08 -4.86
C PRO A 8 4.84 -28.62 -4.72
N LEU A 9 5.55 -27.83 -3.94
CA LEU A 9 5.28 -26.41 -3.73
C LEU A 9 6.38 -25.58 -4.35
N VAL A 10 6.04 -24.64 -5.23
CA VAL A 10 6.95 -23.64 -5.78
C VAL A 10 6.79 -22.36 -4.97
N ILE A 11 7.78 -22.06 -4.13
CA ILE A 11 7.90 -20.75 -3.49
C ILE A 11 8.67 -19.87 -4.46
N PHE A 12 8.14 -18.71 -4.84
CA PHE A 12 8.78 -17.85 -5.84
C PHE A 12 8.53 -16.37 -5.59
N ASP A 13 9.36 -15.56 -6.27
CA ASP A 13 9.37 -14.11 -6.24
C ASP A 13 9.88 -13.58 -7.60
N LEU A 14 9.36 -12.44 -8.05
CA LEU A 14 9.70 -11.83 -9.33
C LEU A 14 10.25 -10.42 -9.17
N GLU A 15 11.29 -10.11 -9.94
CA GLU A 15 11.65 -8.71 -10.24
C GLU A 15 11.13 -8.34 -11.62
N THR A 16 10.70 -7.10 -11.78
CA THR A 16 9.89 -6.69 -12.94
C THR A 16 10.26 -5.27 -13.41
N THR A 17 9.88 -4.93 -14.64
CA THR A 17 10.08 -3.56 -15.16
C THR A 17 9.14 -2.50 -14.57
N GLY A 18 8.24 -2.89 -13.66
CA GLY A 18 7.20 -2.03 -13.07
C GLY A 18 5.99 -2.84 -12.58
N LEU A 19 4.95 -2.15 -12.10
CA LEU A 19 3.81 -2.77 -11.42
C LEU A 19 2.55 -2.96 -12.30
N ASP A 20 2.59 -2.61 -13.60
CA ASP A 20 1.47 -2.77 -14.52
C ASP A 20 1.46 -4.19 -15.12
N LEU A 21 0.48 -5.00 -14.74
CA LEU A 21 0.35 -6.40 -15.18
C LEU A 21 0.32 -6.56 -16.71
N VAL A 22 -0.13 -5.55 -17.45
CA VAL A 22 -0.27 -5.60 -18.92
C VAL A 22 1.02 -5.14 -19.60
N LYS A 23 1.63 -4.07 -19.10
CA LYS A 23 2.76 -3.40 -19.79
C LYS A 23 4.13 -3.83 -19.29
N ASP A 24 4.22 -4.31 -18.07
CA ASP A 24 5.49 -4.69 -17.45
C ASP A 24 5.83 -6.15 -17.68
N ARG A 25 7.13 -6.44 -17.51
CA ARG A 25 7.78 -7.69 -17.90
C ARG A 25 8.65 -8.18 -16.74
N ILE A 26 8.82 -9.49 -16.65
CA ILE A 26 9.72 -10.12 -15.70
C ILE A 26 11.18 -9.88 -16.14
N ILE A 27 12.02 -9.45 -15.20
CA ILE A 27 13.49 -9.31 -15.37
C ILE A 27 14.27 -10.31 -14.52
N GLN A 28 13.65 -10.89 -13.50
CA GLN A 28 14.20 -12.01 -12.73
C GLN A 28 13.09 -12.92 -12.23
N ILE A 29 13.34 -14.23 -12.22
CA ILE A 29 12.51 -15.21 -11.52
C ILE A 29 13.38 -16.06 -10.59
N SER A 30 13.07 -16.01 -9.29
CA SER A 30 13.70 -16.84 -8.27
C SER A 30 12.68 -17.82 -7.69
N TYR A 31 13.06 -19.08 -7.52
CA TYR A 31 12.16 -20.08 -6.95
C TYR A 31 12.87 -21.16 -6.14
N ILE A 32 12.11 -21.73 -5.20
CA ILE A 32 12.42 -22.94 -4.45
C ILE A 32 11.25 -23.90 -4.66
N LYS A 33 11.49 -25.00 -5.37
CA LYS A 33 10.53 -26.09 -5.52
C LYS A 33 10.80 -27.13 -4.44
N VAL A 34 9.83 -27.33 -3.55
CA VAL A 34 9.90 -28.31 -2.46
C VAL A 34 9.01 -29.49 -2.80
N ASN A 35 9.59 -30.68 -2.90
CA ASN A 35 8.85 -31.91 -3.19
C ASN A 35 8.25 -32.53 -1.90
N PRO A 36 7.22 -33.39 -1.98
CA PRO A 36 6.62 -34.06 -0.81
C PRO A 36 7.60 -34.86 0.07
N ASN A 37 8.69 -35.36 -0.51
CA ASN A 37 9.77 -36.04 0.20
C ASN A 37 10.74 -35.08 0.91
N GLY A 38 10.55 -33.77 0.76
CA GLY A 38 11.40 -32.70 1.31
C GLY A 38 12.62 -32.34 0.46
N VAL A 39 12.79 -32.92 -0.74
CA VAL A 39 13.87 -32.51 -1.66
C VAL A 39 13.56 -31.13 -2.23
N GLU A 40 14.55 -30.23 -2.15
CA GLU A 40 14.48 -28.88 -2.67
C GLU A 40 15.25 -28.74 -3.98
N GLU A 41 14.65 -28.05 -4.94
CA GLU A 41 15.28 -27.62 -6.19
C GLU A 41 15.18 -26.10 -6.29
N ARG A 42 16.30 -25.41 -6.51
CA ARG A 42 16.35 -23.94 -6.58
C ARG A 42 16.66 -23.50 -8.00
N GLY A 43 16.09 -22.37 -8.40
CA GLY A 43 16.45 -21.68 -9.63
C GLY A 43 16.41 -20.17 -9.43
N ASN A 44 17.25 -19.48 -10.19
CA ASN A 44 17.34 -18.03 -10.17
C ASN A 44 17.82 -17.59 -11.56
N GLU A 45 16.91 -17.05 -12.35
CA GLU A 45 17.17 -16.69 -13.75
C GLU A 45 16.93 -15.20 -13.95
N LEU A 46 17.90 -14.51 -14.56
CA LEU A 46 17.67 -13.19 -15.16
C LEU A 46 17.01 -13.37 -16.52
N VAL A 47 16.10 -12.47 -16.85
CA VAL A 47 15.27 -12.54 -18.05
C VAL A 47 15.43 -11.25 -18.83
N ASN A 48 15.67 -11.35 -20.15
CA ASN A 48 15.59 -10.20 -21.03
C ASN A 48 14.11 -9.82 -21.24
N PRO A 49 13.67 -8.64 -20.78
CA PRO A 49 12.26 -8.23 -20.85
C PRO A 49 11.86 -7.72 -22.25
N GLU A 50 12.79 -7.65 -23.21
CA GLU A 50 12.59 -7.10 -24.56
C GLU A 50 12.09 -5.63 -24.56
N LYS A 51 12.31 -4.92 -23.45
CA LYS A 51 12.03 -3.49 -23.27
C LYS A 51 13.04 -2.85 -22.31
N PRO A 52 13.23 -1.52 -22.35
CA PRO A 52 14.05 -0.84 -21.36
C PRO A 52 13.50 -1.00 -19.93
N ILE A 53 14.38 -1.29 -18.98
CA ILE A 53 14.12 -1.20 -17.54
C ILE A 53 14.22 0.28 -17.14
N PRO A 54 13.18 0.86 -16.50
CA PRO A 54 13.23 2.22 -15.94
C PRO A 54 14.37 2.41 -14.93
N GLU A 55 14.93 3.62 -14.84
CA GLU A 55 16.09 3.90 -13.96
C GLU A 55 15.76 3.74 -12.47
N ASP A 56 14.56 4.12 -12.06
CA ASP A 56 14.05 3.95 -10.69
C ASP A 56 13.89 2.46 -10.33
N VAL A 57 13.41 1.65 -11.26
CA VAL A 57 13.34 0.18 -11.11
C VAL A 57 14.74 -0.43 -11.05
N ALA A 58 15.67 -0.01 -11.91
CA ALA A 58 17.04 -0.51 -11.88
C ALA A 58 17.76 -0.12 -10.58
N ALA A 59 17.51 1.09 -10.07
CA ALA A 59 18.04 1.53 -8.78
C ALA A 59 17.45 0.75 -7.60
N LEU A 60 16.16 0.38 -7.66
CA LEU A 60 15.48 -0.38 -6.62
C LEU A 60 15.93 -1.84 -6.60
N THR A 61 15.97 -2.49 -7.76
CA THR A 61 16.22 -3.94 -7.89
C THR A 61 17.71 -4.26 -8.02
N GLY A 62 18.52 -3.29 -8.40
CA GLY A 62 19.93 -3.48 -8.74
C GLY A 62 20.17 -4.17 -10.09
N ILE A 63 19.12 -4.42 -10.88
CA ILE A 63 19.20 -5.08 -12.18
C ILE A 63 19.12 -4.02 -13.28
N SER A 64 20.22 -3.85 -14.01
CA SER A 64 20.32 -2.90 -15.11
C SER A 64 19.94 -3.52 -16.46
N ASN A 65 19.72 -2.65 -17.46
CA ASN A 65 19.54 -3.08 -18.85
C ASN A 65 20.72 -3.91 -19.37
N GLU A 66 21.94 -3.64 -18.89
CA GLU A 66 23.14 -4.37 -19.30
C GLU A 66 23.19 -5.78 -18.72
N ASP A 67 22.64 -6.00 -17.52
CA ASP A 67 22.64 -7.32 -16.86
C ASP A 67 21.74 -8.32 -17.58
N VAL A 68 20.68 -7.83 -18.23
CA VAL A 68 19.64 -8.64 -18.88
C VAL A 68 19.78 -8.74 -20.40
N LYS A 69 20.57 -7.88 -21.05
CA LYS A 69 20.61 -7.77 -22.52
C LYS A 69 20.89 -9.09 -23.25
N ASP A 70 21.81 -9.90 -22.71
CA ASP A 70 22.25 -11.18 -23.29
C ASP A 70 21.58 -12.39 -22.62
N LYS A 71 20.62 -12.14 -21.72
CA LYS A 71 19.88 -13.19 -21.03
C LYS A 71 18.76 -13.73 -21.89
N PRO A 72 18.30 -14.97 -21.64
CA PRO A 72 17.15 -15.51 -22.34
C PRO A 72 15.90 -14.65 -22.14
N THR A 73 15.07 -14.53 -23.17
CA THR A 73 13.73 -13.92 -23.03
C THR A 73 12.80 -14.88 -22.30
N PHE A 74 11.70 -14.37 -21.73
CA PHE A 74 10.72 -15.25 -21.09
C PHE A 74 10.19 -16.32 -22.05
N LYS A 75 10.00 -15.97 -23.33
CA LYS A 75 9.59 -16.93 -24.37
C LYS A 75 10.55 -18.12 -24.54
N GLN A 76 11.85 -17.90 -24.34
CA GLN A 76 12.86 -18.96 -24.41
C GLN A 76 12.86 -19.86 -23.17
N LEU A 77 12.58 -19.29 -21.99
CA LEU A 77 12.56 -20.02 -20.71
C LEU A 77 11.21 -20.66 -20.38
N GLY A 78 10.12 -20.09 -20.89
CA GLY A 78 8.76 -20.37 -20.45
C GLY A 78 8.41 -21.85 -20.54
N GLN A 79 8.81 -22.55 -21.61
CA GLN A 79 8.49 -23.96 -21.75
C GLN A 79 9.16 -24.83 -20.68
N GLN A 80 10.41 -24.51 -20.31
CA GLN A 80 11.13 -25.21 -19.25
C GLN A 80 10.51 -24.93 -17.88
N LEU A 81 10.16 -23.67 -17.60
CA LEU A 81 9.50 -23.26 -16.36
C LEU A 81 8.12 -23.93 -16.23
N ALA A 82 7.31 -23.91 -17.28
CA ALA A 82 6.01 -24.56 -17.32
C ALA A 82 6.10 -26.06 -17.05
N GLN A 83 7.06 -26.76 -17.67
CA GLN A 83 7.30 -28.18 -17.39
C GLN A 83 7.71 -28.41 -15.92
N LYS A 84 8.58 -27.57 -15.37
CA LYS A 84 9.04 -27.69 -13.99
C LYS A 84 7.91 -27.43 -12.98
N PHE A 85 7.00 -26.50 -13.29
CA PHE A 85 5.96 -26.04 -12.38
C PHE A 85 4.62 -26.78 -12.56
N THR A 86 4.42 -27.48 -13.67
CA THR A 86 3.21 -28.28 -13.90
C THR A 86 3.00 -29.28 -12.76
N GLY A 87 1.78 -29.31 -12.21
CA GLY A 87 1.43 -30.18 -11.09
C GLY A 87 1.89 -29.67 -9.72
N CYS A 88 2.50 -28.50 -9.63
CA CYS A 88 2.87 -27.85 -8.38
C CYS A 88 1.75 -26.93 -7.87
N ASP A 89 1.77 -26.66 -6.57
CA ASP A 89 1.13 -25.50 -5.97
C ASP A 89 2.14 -24.34 -5.89
N PHE A 90 1.66 -23.13 -5.60
CA PHE A 90 2.51 -21.93 -5.55
C PHE A 90 2.40 -21.21 -4.21
N ALA A 91 3.51 -20.62 -3.77
CA ALA A 91 3.55 -19.72 -2.64
C ALA A 91 4.48 -18.52 -2.87
N GLY A 92 4.21 -17.42 -2.17
CA GLY A 92 5.07 -16.24 -2.14
C GLY A 92 4.57 -15.23 -1.09
N PHE A 93 5.11 -14.03 -1.09
CA PHE A 93 4.70 -12.95 -0.18
C PHE A 93 4.05 -11.84 -1.00
N ASN A 94 2.74 -11.63 -0.86
CA ASN A 94 1.94 -10.77 -1.75
C ASN A 94 1.82 -11.29 -3.20
N SER A 95 2.19 -12.55 -3.45
CA SER A 95 2.28 -13.14 -4.78
C SER A 95 0.93 -13.39 -5.44
N ASN A 96 -0.13 -13.61 -4.66
CA ASN A 96 -1.46 -13.84 -5.23
C ASN A 96 -2.01 -12.58 -5.91
N HIS A 97 -1.55 -11.39 -5.49
CA HIS A 97 -2.01 -10.12 -6.03
C HIS A 97 -1.17 -9.64 -7.24
N PHE A 98 0.12 -10.01 -7.29
CA PHE A 98 1.05 -9.47 -8.27
C PHE A 98 1.80 -10.55 -9.06
N ASP A 99 2.65 -11.34 -8.38
CA ASP A 99 3.57 -12.26 -9.06
C ASP A 99 2.87 -13.34 -9.87
N ILE A 100 1.82 -13.96 -9.33
CA ILE A 100 1.07 -15.00 -10.04
C ILE A 100 0.36 -14.43 -11.27
N PRO A 101 -0.42 -13.33 -11.17
CA PRO A 101 -0.99 -12.68 -12.35
C PRO A 101 0.05 -12.32 -13.41
N LEU A 102 1.21 -11.78 -13.01
CA LEU A 102 2.26 -11.39 -13.96
C LEU A 102 2.91 -12.61 -14.62
N LEU A 103 3.18 -13.68 -13.86
CA LEU A 103 3.72 -14.92 -14.41
C LEU A 103 2.73 -15.58 -15.40
N ALA A 104 1.42 -15.54 -15.11
CA ALA A 104 0.39 -16.00 -16.02
C ALA A 104 0.38 -15.20 -17.32
N GLU A 105 0.46 -13.87 -17.24
CA GLU A 105 0.57 -12.99 -18.40
C GLU A 105 1.81 -13.29 -19.25
N GLU A 106 2.97 -13.52 -18.63
CA GLU A 106 4.19 -13.89 -19.34
C GLU A 106 4.10 -15.27 -20.03
N PHE A 107 3.49 -16.26 -19.39
CA PHE A 107 3.21 -17.55 -20.05
C PHE A 107 2.30 -17.37 -21.28
N LEU A 108 1.22 -16.59 -21.16
CA LEU A 108 0.32 -16.32 -22.27
C LEU A 108 1.03 -15.57 -23.42
N ARG A 109 1.89 -14.58 -23.11
CA ARG A 109 2.72 -13.87 -24.11
C ARG A 109 3.71 -14.81 -24.82
N ALA A 110 4.22 -15.81 -24.12
CA ALA A 110 5.06 -16.85 -24.68
C ALA A 110 4.29 -17.90 -25.50
N GLY A 111 2.95 -17.84 -25.51
CA GLY A 111 2.09 -18.83 -26.18
C GLY A 111 1.91 -20.12 -25.39
N ILE A 112 2.09 -20.07 -24.07
CA ILE A 112 2.00 -21.21 -23.16
C ILE A 112 0.72 -21.06 -22.32
N ASP A 113 -0.20 -22.01 -22.47
CA ASP A 113 -1.41 -22.07 -21.66
C ASP A 113 -1.15 -22.83 -20.35
N PHE A 114 -0.64 -22.12 -19.34
CA PHE A 114 -0.40 -22.67 -18.01
C PHE A 114 -1.64 -22.51 -17.13
N ASP A 115 -2.24 -23.64 -16.75
CA ASP A 115 -3.49 -23.67 -15.99
C ASP A 115 -3.26 -23.53 -14.47
N PHE A 116 -3.25 -22.28 -13.98
CA PHE A 116 -3.18 -21.98 -12.54
C PHE A 116 -4.44 -22.37 -11.76
N SER A 117 -5.58 -22.67 -12.40
CA SER A 117 -6.82 -23.02 -11.68
C SER A 117 -6.74 -24.34 -10.91
N LYS A 118 -5.76 -25.18 -11.25
CA LYS A 118 -5.47 -26.46 -10.59
C LYS A 118 -4.46 -26.34 -9.44
N CYS A 119 -3.92 -25.15 -9.22
CA CYS A 119 -2.93 -24.86 -8.20
C CYS A 119 -3.60 -24.29 -6.94
N ARG A 120 -3.14 -24.70 -5.77
CA ARG A 120 -3.35 -23.94 -4.54
C ARG A 120 -2.38 -22.76 -4.56
N LEU A 121 -2.88 -21.57 -4.25
CA LEU A 121 -2.09 -20.34 -4.21
C LEU A 121 -1.99 -19.86 -2.76
N ILE A 122 -0.79 -19.96 -2.18
CA ILE A 122 -0.54 -19.70 -0.75
C ILE A 122 0.22 -18.38 -0.60
N ASP A 123 -0.44 -17.38 -0.02
CA ASP A 123 0.16 -16.07 0.21
C ASP A 123 0.59 -15.88 1.67
N ALA A 124 1.90 -15.80 1.89
CA ALA A 124 2.49 -15.66 3.21
C ALA A 124 2.16 -14.30 3.87
N GLN A 125 2.01 -13.22 3.08
CA GLN A 125 1.61 -11.92 3.60
C GLN A 125 0.16 -11.96 4.11
N THR A 126 -0.73 -12.59 3.33
CA THR A 126 -2.12 -12.76 3.75
C THR A 126 -2.23 -13.58 5.02
N ILE A 127 -1.45 -14.66 5.15
CA ILE A 127 -1.38 -15.45 6.39
C ILE A 127 -0.88 -14.57 7.54
N PHE A 128 0.22 -13.85 7.36
CA PHE A 128 0.77 -12.93 8.38
C PHE A 128 -0.28 -11.93 8.88
N HIS A 129 -0.94 -11.20 7.98
CA HIS A 129 -1.96 -10.21 8.37
C HIS A 129 -3.20 -10.82 9.05
N ARG A 130 -3.54 -12.08 8.74
CA ARG A 130 -4.68 -12.76 9.39
C ARG A 130 -4.32 -13.30 10.77
N MET A 131 -3.09 -13.76 10.95
CA MET A 131 -2.60 -14.29 12.22
C MET A 131 -2.20 -13.17 13.18
N GLU A 132 -1.61 -12.09 12.68
CA GLU A 132 -1.24 -10.88 13.43
C GLU A 132 -2.28 -9.77 13.21
N ARG A 133 -3.35 -9.83 14.00
CA ARG A 133 -4.47 -8.86 13.90
C ARG A 133 -4.00 -7.44 14.22
N ARG A 134 -4.49 -6.46 13.46
CA ARG A 134 -4.23 -5.03 13.68
C ARG A 134 -5.41 -4.38 14.41
N ASN A 135 -5.60 -4.71 15.69
CA ASN A 135 -6.67 -4.17 16.53
C ASN A 135 -6.15 -3.85 17.95
N LEU A 136 -6.97 -3.17 18.76
CA LEU A 136 -6.57 -2.71 20.09
C LEU A 136 -6.11 -3.86 21.00
N ALA A 137 -6.82 -5.00 21.01
CA ALA A 137 -6.44 -6.14 21.83
C ALA A 137 -5.07 -6.74 21.43
N ALA A 138 -4.78 -6.81 20.14
CA ALA A 138 -3.49 -7.27 19.65
C ALA A 138 -2.37 -6.27 19.97
N ALA A 139 -2.62 -4.96 19.82
CA ALA A 139 -1.67 -3.92 20.20
C ALA A 139 -1.39 -3.95 21.72
N TYR A 140 -2.43 -4.06 22.55
CA TYR A 140 -2.31 -4.16 24.00
C TYR A 140 -1.45 -5.38 24.40
N LYS A 141 -1.71 -6.53 23.78
CA LYS A 141 -0.87 -7.72 24.00
C LYS A 141 0.58 -7.50 23.57
N PHE A 142 0.80 -6.87 22.43
CA PHE A 142 2.14 -6.67 21.89
C PHE A 142 2.99 -5.67 22.70
N TYR A 143 2.39 -4.56 23.13
CA TYR A 143 3.10 -3.49 23.84
C TYR A 143 3.07 -3.65 25.35
N CYS A 144 1.99 -4.18 25.92
CA CYS A 144 1.84 -4.34 27.37
C CYS A 144 2.10 -5.76 27.87
N GLY A 145 2.26 -6.75 26.97
CA GLY A 145 2.60 -8.14 27.32
C GLY A 145 1.46 -8.94 27.97
N ARG A 146 0.22 -8.41 27.97
CA ARG A 146 -0.95 -9.03 28.64
C ARG A 146 -2.13 -9.11 27.69
N LYS A 147 -3.04 -10.07 27.91
CA LYS A 147 -4.27 -10.12 27.11
C LYS A 147 -5.22 -9.04 27.59
N MET A 148 -5.85 -8.34 26.66
CA MET A 148 -6.76 -7.24 27.00
C MET A 148 -7.93 -7.75 27.84
N GLU A 149 -8.47 -8.94 27.55
CA GLU A 149 -9.56 -9.54 28.32
C GLU A 149 -9.22 -9.90 29.78
N GLU A 150 -7.94 -9.92 30.16
CA GLU A 150 -7.51 -10.17 31.54
C GLU A 150 -7.58 -8.90 32.40
N ASP A 151 -7.48 -7.72 31.77
CA ASP A 151 -7.46 -6.43 32.45
C ASP A 151 -8.73 -5.60 32.20
N PHE A 152 -9.44 -5.87 31.10
CA PHE A 152 -10.52 -5.04 30.59
C PHE A 152 -11.68 -5.83 29.97
N GLU A 153 -12.86 -5.26 30.02
CA GLU A 153 -14.06 -5.63 29.29
C GLU A 153 -14.14 -4.81 27.99
N ALA A 154 -14.03 -5.50 26.85
CA ALA A 154 -14.03 -4.87 25.53
C ALA A 154 -15.35 -4.14 25.20
N HIS A 155 -15.27 -3.10 24.36
CA HIS A 155 -16.40 -2.27 23.92
C HIS A 155 -17.03 -1.39 25.00
N ARG A 156 -16.35 -1.26 26.15
CA ARG A 156 -16.59 -0.19 27.11
C ARG A 156 -15.67 0.97 26.82
N ALA A 157 -16.23 2.12 26.48
CA ALA A 157 -15.47 3.29 26.02
C ALA A 157 -14.40 3.74 27.02
N ASP A 158 -14.69 3.69 28.33
CA ASP A 158 -13.73 4.05 29.38
C ASP A 158 -12.56 3.07 29.46
N GLN A 159 -12.82 1.78 29.29
CA GLN A 159 -11.78 0.73 29.36
C GLN A 159 -10.97 0.63 28.07
N ASP A 160 -11.61 0.78 26.92
CA ASP A 160 -10.92 0.89 25.63
C ASP A 160 -9.99 2.12 25.65
N THR A 161 -10.42 3.25 26.25
CA THR A 161 -9.58 4.44 26.42
C THR A 161 -8.34 4.16 27.26
N GLU A 162 -8.49 3.49 28.40
CA GLU A 162 -7.36 3.12 29.26
C GLU A 162 -6.41 2.14 28.56
N ALA A 163 -6.94 1.14 27.84
CA ALA A 163 -6.13 0.22 27.05
C ALA A 163 -5.37 0.96 25.92
N THR A 164 -6.02 1.91 25.24
CA THR A 164 -5.37 2.76 24.23
C THR A 164 -4.27 3.63 24.84
N TYR A 165 -4.49 4.22 26.01
CA TYR A 165 -3.46 4.99 26.71
C TYR A 165 -2.23 4.13 27.01
N ARG A 166 -2.41 2.91 27.52
CA ARG A 166 -1.32 1.98 27.80
C ARG A 166 -0.59 1.51 26.54
N VAL A 167 -1.32 1.32 25.44
CA VAL A 167 -0.72 1.03 24.13
C VAL A 167 0.17 2.19 23.69
N LEU A 168 -0.31 3.43 23.73
CA LEU A 168 0.47 4.60 23.33
C LEU A 168 1.73 4.77 24.19
N MET A 169 1.63 4.55 25.51
CA MET A 169 2.79 4.54 26.40
C MET A 169 3.79 3.44 26.01
N GLY A 170 3.31 2.22 25.74
CA GLY A 170 4.16 1.11 25.32
C GLY A 170 4.79 1.31 23.92
N GLU A 171 4.12 2.02 23.02
CA GLU A 171 4.70 2.46 21.74
C GLU A 171 5.87 3.42 21.96
N LEU A 172 5.67 4.44 22.80
CA LEU A 172 6.71 5.41 23.14
C LEU A 172 7.89 4.75 23.86
N ASP A 173 7.65 3.82 24.78
CA ASP A 173 8.71 3.09 25.47
C ASP A 173 9.48 2.18 24.50
N LYS A 174 8.75 1.42 23.67
CA LYS A 174 9.34 0.48 22.72
C LYS A 174 10.16 1.16 21.64
N TYR A 175 9.73 2.34 21.18
CA TYR A 175 10.35 3.09 20.10
C TYR A 175 11.08 4.35 20.57
N ALA A 176 11.35 4.49 21.87
CA ALA A 176 12.11 5.63 22.39
C ALA A 176 13.47 5.77 21.68
N PRO A 177 14.00 7.00 21.51
CA PRO A 177 15.32 7.21 20.95
C PRO A 177 16.40 6.38 21.68
N GLY A 178 17.09 5.52 20.92
CA GLY A 178 18.10 4.60 21.45
C GLY A 178 17.58 3.26 22.00
N ALA A 179 16.25 3.03 21.99
CA ALA A 179 15.67 1.74 22.41
C ALA A 179 15.75 0.65 21.32
N ASN A 180 15.92 1.03 20.05
CA ASN A 180 16.11 0.10 18.93
C ASN A 180 17.40 0.43 18.18
N GLU A 181 18.04 -0.62 17.65
CA GLU A 181 19.18 -0.50 16.74
C GLU A 181 18.77 -0.02 15.34
N ASP A 182 17.49 -0.18 15.00
CA ASP A 182 16.91 0.23 13.72
C ASP A 182 16.56 1.73 13.76
N PRO A 183 17.27 2.59 12.99
CA PRO A 183 17.04 4.04 13.02
C PRO A 183 15.67 4.44 12.46
N GLU A 184 14.97 3.55 11.74
CA GLU A 184 13.60 3.79 11.26
C GLU A 184 12.54 3.51 12.34
N LYS A 185 12.93 2.85 13.45
CA LYS A 185 12.04 2.50 14.57
C LYS A 185 12.27 3.40 15.77
N VAL A 186 12.24 4.71 15.51
CA VAL A 186 12.36 5.75 16.52
C VAL A 186 11.10 6.61 16.50
N LEU A 187 10.48 6.74 17.66
CA LEU A 187 9.31 7.56 17.89
C LEU A 187 9.64 8.54 19.02
N GLU A 188 9.82 9.79 18.65
CA GLU A 188 10.05 10.88 19.59
C GLU A 188 8.77 11.18 20.38
N ASN A 189 8.91 11.39 21.69
CA ASN A 189 7.78 11.76 22.55
C ASN A 189 7.45 13.26 22.40
N ASN A 190 7.00 13.62 21.20
CA ASN A 190 6.64 14.97 20.82
C ASN A 190 5.30 14.96 20.07
N MET A 191 4.28 15.65 20.59
CA MET A 191 2.92 15.55 20.07
C MET A 191 2.78 16.03 18.62
N ASP A 192 3.55 17.01 18.16
CA ASP A 192 3.51 17.46 16.76
C ASP A 192 4.07 16.39 15.82
N GLN A 193 5.16 15.73 16.24
CA GLN A 193 5.76 14.64 15.47
C GLN A 193 4.89 13.39 15.47
N LEU A 194 4.29 13.03 16.62
CA LEU A 194 3.32 11.94 16.70
C LEU A 194 2.08 12.20 15.83
N ALA A 195 1.56 13.44 15.86
CA ALA A 195 0.42 13.83 15.04
C ALA A 195 0.73 13.76 13.55
N GLU A 196 1.90 14.22 13.12
CA GLU A 196 2.30 14.12 11.72
C GLU A 196 2.57 12.67 11.29
N PHE A 197 3.24 11.88 12.14
CA PHE A 197 3.53 10.46 11.86
C PHE A 197 2.26 9.61 11.76
N SER A 198 1.24 9.90 12.56
CA SER A 198 -0.03 9.17 12.57
C SER A 198 -1.04 9.65 11.51
N LYS A 199 -0.70 10.68 10.73
CA LYS A 199 -1.59 11.29 9.76
C LYS A 199 -1.82 10.39 8.55
N MET A 200 -3.07 9.97 8.32
CA MET A 200 -3.43 9.09 7.20
C MET A 200 -3.98 9.81 5.96
N ASN A 201 -4.43 11.07 6.10
CA ASN A 201 -5.06 11.81 5.02
C ASN A 201 -4.79 13.31 5.14
N ASN A 202 -5.11 14.04 4.06
CA ASN A 202 -4.95 15.49 4.00
C ASN A 202 -6.31 16.21 4.04
N ASN A 203 -7.23 15.70 4.87
CA ASN A 203 -8.56 16.24 4.94
C ASN A 203 -8.59 17.59 5.66
N VAL A 204 -9.42 18.51 5.19
CA VAL A 204 -9.73 19.78 5.87
C VAL A 204 -10.87 19.58 6.86
N ASP A 205 -11.83 18.72 6.52
CA ASP A 205 -12.91 18.29 7.40
C ASP A 205 -12.77 16.81 7.77
N PHE A 206 -13.24 16.40 8.95
CA PHE A 206 -13.06 15.02 9.42
C PHE A 206 -13.74 13.97 8.53
N ALA A 207 -14.77 14.35 7.76
CA ALA A 207 -15.46 13.45 6.84
C ALA A 207 -14.79 13.32 5.46
N GLY A 208 -13.69 14.05 5.21
CA GLY A 208 -12.94 13.99 3.95
C GLY A 208 -13.72 14.47 2.72
N ARG A 209 -14.73 15.31 2.93
CA ARG A 209 -15.54 15.94 1.88
C ARG A 209 -14.84 17.16 1.30
N ILE A 210 -13.99 17.80 2.10
CA ILE A 210 -13.11 18.89 1.72
C ILE A 210 -11.70 18.47 2.10
N VAL A 211 -10.78 18.51 1.13
CA VAL A 211 -9.39 18.11 1.30
C VAL A 211 -8.46 19.19 0.80
N TRP A 212 -7.19 19.16 1.20
CA TRP A 212 -6.17 19.99 0.59
C TRP A 212 -5.82 19.43 -0.79
N GLY A 213 -5.96 20.25 -1.83
CA GLY A 213 -5.54 19.96 -3.20
C GLY A 213 -4.49 20.94 -3.68
N GLU A 214 -3.64 20.51 -4.61
CA GLU A 214 -2.65 21.38 -5.24
C GLU A 214 -3.33 22.40 -6.15
N VAL A 215 -2.91 23.66 -6.05
CA VAL A 215 -3.26 24.70 -7.00
C VAL A 215 -2.55 24.40 -8.32
N LYS A 216 -3.32 24.37 -9.42
CA LYS A 216 -2.79 24.06 -10.76
C LYS A 216 -2.87 25.28 -11.67
N ASP A 217 -1.86 25.44 -12.52
CA ASP A 217 -1.84 26.45 -13.57
C ASP A 217 -2.72 26.04 -14.76
N ARG A 218 -2.78 26.90 -15.79
CA ARG A 218 -3.58 26.65 -17.01
C ARG A 218 -3.13 25.42 -17.80
N SER A 219 -1.91 24.94 -17.58
CA SER A 219 -1.36 23.72 -18.20
C SER A 219 -1.58 22.48 -17.34
N GLY A 220 -2.20 22.62 -16.16
CA GLY A 220 -2.45 21.54 -15.22
C GLY A 220 -1.25 21.22 -14.31
N LYS A 221 -0.20 22.05 -14.31
CA LYS A 221 0.98 21.86 -13.45
C LYS A 221 0.79 22.52 -12.09
N PRO A 222 1.33 21.95 -10.99
CA PRO A 222 1.27 22.57 -9.68
C PRO A 222 1.93 23.94 -9.66
N VAL A 223 1.24 24.93 -9.09
CA VAL A 223 1.82 26.25 -8.80
C VAL A 223 2.64 26.11 -7.53
N LEU A 224 3.91 26.53 -7.58
CA LEU A 224 4.82 26.45 -6.45
C LEU A 224 4.80 27.75 -5.64
N ASP A 225 4.95 27.62 -4.32
CA ASP A 225 5.18 28.72 -3.41
C ASP A 225 6.65 29.20 -3.43
N LYS A 226 6.97 30.16 -2.56
CA LYS A 226 8.31 30.79 -2.49
C LYS A 226 9.42 29.80 -2.10
N ASP A 227 9.05 28.70 -1.46
CA ASP A 227 9.98 27.66 -1.00
C ASP A 227 10.02 26.47 -1.98
N GLY A 228 9.39 26.62 -3.15
CA GLY A 228 9.33 25.59 -4.19
C GLY A 228 8.37 24.45 -3.88
N LYS A 229 7.49 24.58 -2.89
CA LYS A 229 6.49 23.57 -2.55
C LYS A 229 5.17 23.83 -3.27
N PRO A 230 4.38 22.80 -3.61
CA PRO A 230 3.05 23.00 -4.20
C PRO A 230 2.18 23.86 -3.29
N GLN A 231 1.60 24.92 -3.86
CA GLN A 231 0.61 25.72 -3.18
C GLN A 231 -0.66 24.88 -3.00
N MET A 232 -1.21 24.87 -1.78
CA MET A 232 -2.40 24.08 -1.45
C MET A 232 -3.64 24.97 -1.33
N THR A 233 -4.80 24.42 -1.69
CA THR A 233 -6.11 25.05 -1.54
C THR A 233 -7.16 24.03 -1.09
N GLU A 234 -8.23 24.48 -0.42
CA GLU A 234 -9.34 23.60 -0.04
C GLU A 234 -10.17 23.23 -1.29
N VAL A 235 -10.28 21.95 -1.59
CA VAL A 235 -11.04 21.42 -2.74
C VAL A 235 -12.12 20.45 -2.30
N PHE A 236 -13.21 20.37 -3.05
CA PHE A 236 -14.21 19.31 -2.83
C PHE A 236 -13.65 17.94 -3.25
N ASN A 237 -13.85 16.92 -2.42
CA ASN A 237 -13.45 15.54 -2.74
C ASN A 237 -14.65 14.66 -3.16
N PHE A 238 -15.79 15.26 -3.47
CA PHE A 238 -17.01 14.53 -3.82
C PHE A 238 -17.93 15.35 -4.74
N GLY A 239 -18.93 14.66 -5.29
CA GLY A 239 -20.01 15.27 -6.07
C GLY A 239 -19.54 15.82 -7.41
N LYS A 240 -20.41 16.58 -8.06
CA LYS A 240 -20.18 17.17 -9.40
C LYS A 240 -19.01 18.16 -9.44
N HIS A 241 -18.63 18.72 -8.29
CA HIS A 241 -17.55 19.72 -8.15
C HIS A 241 -16.26 19.11 -7.59
N ARG A 242 -16.11 17.78 -7.65
CA ARG A 242 -14.91 17.10 -7.15
C ARG A 242 -13.64 17.63 -7.84
N GLY A 243 -12.62 17.94 -7.04
CA GLY A 243 -11.35 18.51 -7.46
C GLY A 243 -11.36 20.03 -7.64
N LEU A 244 -12.52 20.69 -7.57
CA LEU A 244 -12.62 22.14 -7.71
C LEU A 244 -12.38 22.85 -6.36
N PRO A 245 -11.73 24.02 -6.36
CA PRO A 245 -11.57 24.85 -5.17
C PRO A 245 -12.92 25.22 -4.57
N VAL A 246 -13.04 25.07 -3.25
CA VAL A 246 -14.27 25.35 -2.52
C VAL A 246 -14.64 26.84 -2.68
N ALA A 247 -13.66 27.73 -2.59
CA ALA A 247 -13.85 29.17 -2.79
C ALA A 247 -14.51 29.47 -4.15
N ASP A 248 -13.98 28.91 -5.24
CA ASP A 248 -14.50 29.12 -6.59
C ASP A 248 -15.94 28.63 -6.72
N VAL A 249 -16.22 27.43 -6.20
CA VAL A 249 -17.56 26.82 -6.24
C VAL A 249 -18.59 27.66 -5.49
N LEU A 250 -18.22 28.28 -4.37
CA LEU A 250 -19.10 29.18 -3.63
C LEU A 250 -19.53 30.41 -4.44
N HIS A 251 -18.72 30.82 -5.43
CA HIS A 251 -19.05 31.91 -6.35
C HIS A 251 -19.83 31.44 -7.57
N ILE A 252 -19.41 30.35 -8.22
CA ILE A 252 -20.02 29.88 -9.48
C ILE A 252 -21.31 29.06 -9.28
N ASP A 253 -21.49 28.44 -8.11
CA ASP A 253 -22.68 27.67 -7.74
C ASP A 253 -23.05 27.92 -6.26
N PRO A 254 -23.56 29.12 -5.92
CA PRO A 254 -23.94 29.45 -4.54
C PRO A 254 -25.02 28.51 -3.97
N GLY A 255 -25.84 27.88 -4.83
CA GLY A 255 -26.85 26.90 -4.44
C GLY A 255 -26.23 25.64 -3.84
N TYR A 256 -25.01 25.28 -4.25
CA TYR A 256 -24.29 24.12 -3.72
C TYR A 256 -24.01 24.25 -2.23
N TYR A 257 -23.71 25.47 -1.75
CA TYR A 257 -23.56 25.75 -0.32
C TYR A 257 -24.84 25.43 0.46
N SER A 258 -25.97 25.97 0.01
CA SER A 258 -27.26 25.78 0.67
C SER A 258 -27.68 24.32 0.66
N TRP A 259 -27.42 23.61 -0.44
CA TRP A 259 -27.67 22.18 -0.55
C TRP A 259 -26.83 21.36 0.45
N ILE A 260 -25.54 21.67 0.62
CA ILE A 260 -24.69 20.99 1.63
C ILE A 260 -25.19 21.29 3.05
N LEU A 261 -25.58 22.54 3.34
CA LEU A 261 -26.08 22.90 4.68
C LEU A 261 -27.40 22.21 5.03
N ALA A 262 -28.31 22.09 4.06
CA ALA A 262 -29.60 21.42 4.23
C ALA A 262 -29.49 19.89 4.19
N GLY A 263 -28.45 19.35 3.54
CA GLY A 263 -28.24 17.93 3.37
C GLY A 263 -27.67 17.22 4.60
N ASP A 264 -27.58 15.90 4.50
CA ASP A 264 -27.04 15.01 5.51
C ASP A 264 -25.49 14.98 5.46
N PHE A 265 -24.90 16.11 5.83
CA PHE A 265 -23.46 16.29 5.99
C PHE A 265 -23.10 16.52 7.45
N THR A 266 -21.88 16.13 7.84
CA THR A 266 -21.41 16.35 9.20
C THR A 266 -21.36 17.83 9.55
N TYR A 267 -21.60 18.17 10.81
CA TYR A 267 -21.49 19.56 11.28
C TYR A 267 -20.11 20.15 11.06
N ASN A 268 -19.04 19.34 11.18
CA ASN A 268 -17.68 19.80 10.89
C ASN A 268 -17.51 20.18 9.41
N THR A 269 -18.01 19.37 8.47
CA THR A 269 -18.03 19.72 7.03
C THR A 269 -18.75 21.05 6.80
N LYS A 270 -19.94 21.22 7.39
CA LYS A 270 -20.75 22.45 7.28
C LYS A 270 -20.04 23.67 7.88
N GLN A 271 -19.37 23.50 9.02
CA GLN A 271 -18.59 24.53 9.69
C GLN A 271 -17.38 24.95 8.85
N VAL A 272 -16.60 23.99 8.33
CA VAL A 272 -15.46 24.26 7.44
C VAL A 272 -15.92 25.02 6.20
N LEU A 273 -16.98 24.57 5.55
CA LEU A 273 -17.53 25.22 4.37
C LEU A 273 -17.98 26.67 4.66
N THR A 274 -18.62 26.89 5.81
CA THR A 274 -19.06 28.23 6.26
C THR A 274 -17.87 29.13 6.57
N ARG A 275 -16.83 28.60 7.23
CA ARG A 275 -15.58 29.34 7.49
C ARG A 275 -14.93 29.83 6.19
N ILE A 276 -14.86 28.96 5.18
CA ILE A 276 -14.31 29.33 3.86
C ILE A 276 -15.17 30.43 3.24
N ARG A 277 -16.51 30.28 3.25
CA ARG A 277 -17.43 31.31 2.73
C ARG A 277 -17.24 32.68 3.39
N LEU A 278 -17.12 32.72 4.72
CA LEU A 278 -16.90 33.95 5.45
C LEU A 278 -15.53 34.58 5.15
N ARG A 279 -14.49 33.76 4.98
CA ARG A 279 -13.15 34.21 4.59
C ARG A 279 -13.16 34.89 3.22
N GLU A 280 -13.85 34.31 2.24
CA GLU A 280 -13.93 34.90 0.89
C GLU A 280 -14.77 36.18 0.88
N ALA A 281 -15.83 36.25 1.70
CA ALA A 281 -16.65 37.46 1.83
C ALA A 281 -15.90 38.66 2.47
N GLN A 282 -14.80 38.43 3.19
CA GLN A 282 -13.95 39.49 3.76
C GLN A 282 -12.82 39.92 2.81
N ARG A 283 -12.58 39.17 1.72
CA ARG A 283 -11.50 39.43 0.75
C ARG A 283 -11.99 40.19 -0.50
N GLY A 284 -13.30 40.21 -0.75
CA GLY A 284 -13.95 40.99 -1.82
C GLY A 284 -14.47 42.32 -1.31
#